data_AF-A0A7Y4W1Z5-F1
#
_entry.id   AF-A0A7Y4W1Z5-F1
#
_cell.length_a   1.000
_cell.length_b   1.000
_cell.length_c   1.000
_cell.angle_alpha   90.00
_cell.angle_beta   90.00
_cell.angle_gamma   90.00
#
_symmetry.space_group_name_H-M   'P 1'
#
loop_
_entity.id
_entity.type
_entity.pdbx_description
1 polymer ?
#
loop_
_entity_poly.entity_id
_entity_poly.type
_entity_poly.pdbx_seq_one_letter_code
_entity_poly.pdbx_strand_id
1 'polypeptide(L)'
;MKTAYRTSPHSTAEIPAGIPFIIGNEFAERFSYYGMRAILVVFMTQYLMNAGGQLAPMSENEAKAYFHLFVSITYFTPFFGALLADGFLGKYRTIILLSMVYCLGHFSLALDDTRSGLLVGQALIALGAGGIKPCVSAHVGDQFGVSNQHWLSKVFSWFYLSVNLGAFIAMLWVPWLLKTYGSSIAFLVPGVLMLLATIIFWSGRYRFAHIPAAGMNFVSEALSGEGLRCLGRLSGIYLFIAMFWALFDQNGSSWVLQAQQMDRQMWGIEILPSQIQAANPLLIILLTPLFYRYLYPALAKWIPLGYLNKIAIGLFITVLSFALIAGIQMRIDAGFHPGIGWQVLAYLLLTSAEVMVSITCLEFSYTQAPKVMKSFVMSLYMAAVALGNLFTSAVNFLIENPDGSNRLEGASYFWFFTGLMLVTAVGFFLHSRHYQEKTYLQDEE
;
A
#
# COMPACT_ATOMS: atom_id res chain seq x y z
N MET A 1 37.84 5.58 19.23
CA MET A 1 37.77 4.48 18.23
C MET A 1 36.43 4.58 17.50
N LYS A 2 36.41 4.93 16.21
CA LYS A 2 35.18 4.76 15.39
C LYS A 2 35.02 3.26 15.18
N THR A 3 34.08 2.64 15.88
CA THR A 3 33.71 1.25 15.60
C THR A 3 33.23 1.18 14.15
N ALA A 4 33.96 0.44 13.32
CA ALA A 4 33.58 0.23 11.93
C ALA A 4 32.18 -0.41 11.89
N TYR A 5 31.35 0.00 10.93
CA TYR A 5 30.06 -0.63 10.72
C TYR A 5 30.26 -2.11 10.37
N ARG A 6 29.47 -2.98 10.99
CA ARG A 6 29.51 -4.42 10.73
C ARG A 6 28.86 -4.69 9.40
N THR A 7 29.44 -5.58 8.62
CA THR A 7 28.95 -5.99 7.29
C THR A 7 28.31 -7.38 7.27
N SER A 8 28.19 -8.01 8.45
CA SER A 8 27.58 -9.32 8.63
C SER A 8 26.78 -9.37 9.94
N PRO A 9 25.76 -10.25 10.04
CA PRO A 9 24.99 -10.45 11.26
C PRO A 9 25.86 -11.02 12.41
N HIS A 10 25.43 -10.79 13.65
CA HIS A 10 26.08 -11.39 14.82
C HIS A 10 25.78 -12.87 14.92
N SER A 11 26.81 -13.67 15.23
CA SER A 11 26.62 -15.04 15.72
C SER A 11 26.11 -14.99 17.16
N THR A 12 24.80 -14.98 17.31
CA THR A 12 24.09 -15.02 18.59
C THR A 12 22.84 -15.89 18.44
N ALA A 13 22.40 -16.53 19.53
CA ALA A 13 21.11 -17.22 19.59
C ALA A 13 19.95 -16.27 19.95
N GLU A 14 20.27 -15.06 20.42
CA GLU A 14 19.29 -14.04 20.81
C GLU A 14 18.81 -13.23 19.60
N ILE A 15 17.74 -12.46 19.82
CA ILE A 15 17.22 -11.52 18.82
C ILE A 15 18.30 -10.45 18.55
N PRO A 16 18.62 -10.13 17.27
CA PRO A 16 19.58 -9.09 16.96
C PRO A 16 19.22 -7.76 17.60
N ALA A 17 20.17 -7.12 18.29
CA ALA A 17 19.94 -5.88 19.04
C ALA A 17 19.51 -4.67 18.17
N GLY A 18 19.59 -4.80 16.84
CA GLY A 18 19.08 -3.82 15.87
C GLY A 18 17.56 -3.90 15.66
N ILE A 19 16.93 -5.06 15.90
CA ILE A 19 15.51 -5.28 15.58
C ILE A 19 14.57 -4.23 16.21
N PRO A 20 14.69 -3.86 17.50
CA PRO A 20 13.80 -2.85 18.09
C PRO A 20 13.81 -1.50 17.35
N PHE A 21 14.96 -1.09 16.79
CA PHE A 21 15.06 0.15 16.02
C PHE A 21 14.37 0.06 14.67
N ILE A 22 14.41 -1.12 14.03
CA ILE A 22 13.75 -1.31 12.74
C ILE A 22 12.23 -1.37 12.94
N ILE A 23 11.74 -2.09 13.96
CA ILE A 23 10.31 -2.16 14.29
C ILE A 23 9.77 -0.79 14.70
N GLY A 24 10.50 -0.05 15.55
CA GLY A 24 10.11 1.30 15.97
C GLY A 24 10.08 2.30 14.81
N ASN A 25 11.08 2.23 13.93
CA ASN A 25 11.07 3.00 12.68
C ASN A 25 9.86 2.64 11.81
N GLU A 26 9.59 1.35 11.59
CA GLU A 26 8.49 0.90 10.74
C GLU A 26 7.15 1.40 11.29
N PHE A 27 6.90 1.25 12.59
CA PHE A 27 5.68 1.77 13.21
C PHE A 27 5.48 3.27 12.93
N ALA A 28 6.49 4.09 13.21
CA ALA A 28 6.41 5.54 13.09
C ALA A 28 6.30 6.01 11.63
N GLU A 29 7.03 5.37 10.71
CA GLU A 29 6.94 5.69 9.28
C GLU A 29 5.60 5.25 8.68
N ARG A 30 5.08 4.07 9.05
CA ARG A 30 3.75 3.61 8.62
C ARG A 30 2.64 4.51 9.16
N PHE A 31 2.75 4.95 10.40
CA PHE A 31 1.85 5.98 10.94
C PHE A 31 1.90 7.23 10.05
N SER A 32 3.09 7.73 9.75
CA SER A 32 3.26 8.94 8.94
C SER A 32 2.61 8.81 7.56
N TYR A 33 2.93 7.73 6.84
CA TYR A 33 2.42 7.49 5.49
C TYR A 33 0.90 7.42 5.47
N TYR A 34 0.32 6.53 6.29
CA TYR A 34 -1.12 6.27 6.27
C TYR A 34 -1.93 7.41 6.86
N GLY A 35 -1.41 8.11 7.87
CA GLY A 35 -2.06 9.29 8.44
C GLY A 35 -2.19 10.42 7.43
N MET A 36 -1.09 10.78 6.76
CA MET A 36 -1.09 11.77 5.70
C MET A 36 -1.98 11.35 4.54
N ARG A 37 -1.84 10.11 4.05
CA ARG A 37 -2.63 9.58 2.93
C ARG A 37 -4.13 9.61 3.23
N ALA A 38 -4.55 9.25 4.45
CA ALA A 38 -5.96 9.15 4.81
C ALA A 38 -6.72 10.48 4.72
N ILE A 39 -6.02 11.61 4.89
CA ILE A 39 -6.62 12.95 4.83
C ILE A 39 -6.46 13.65 3.49
N LEU A 40 -5.66 13.12 2.55
CA LEU A 40 -5.30 13.82 1.31
C LEU A 40 -6.52 14.27 0.48
N VAL A 41 -7.51 13.39 0.29
CA VAL A 41 -8.69 13.73 -0.53
C VAL A 41 -9.57 14.76 0.16
N VAL A 42 -9.74 14.66 1.48
CA VAL A 42 -10.48 15.68 2.26
C VAL A 42 -9.73 17.01 2.24
N PHE A 43 -8.40 17.00 2.35
CA PHE A 43 -7.57 18.19 2.24
C PHE A 43 -7.76 18.88 0.89
N MET A 44 -7.62 18.13 -0.22
CA MET A 44 -7.75 18.67 -1.58
C MET A 44 -9.13 19.26 -1.85
N THR A 45 -10.19 18.67 -1.30
CA THR A 45 -11.58 19.07 -1.54
C THR A 45 -12.11 20.13 -0.57
N GLN A 46 -11.45 20.38 0.57
CA GLN A 46 -12.01 21.26 1.62
C GLN A 46 -11.04 22.25 2.25
N TYR A 47 -9.72 22.01 2.21
CA TYR A 47 -8.74 22.79 2.97
C TYR A 47 -7.68 23.45 2.08
N LEU A 48 -7.66 23.15 0.79
CA LEU A 48 -6.65 23.68 -0.14
C LEU A 48 -6.78 25.20 -0.29
N MET A 49 -5.66 25.91 -0.24
CA MET A 49 -5.62 27.37 -0.38
C MET A 49 -4.99 27.80 -1.71
N ASN A 50 -5.28 29.03 -2.15
CA ASN A 50 -4.52 29.72 -3.18
C ASN A 50 -3.37 30.54 -2.57
N ALA A 51 -2.49 31.11 -3.41
CA ALA A 51 -1.36 31.92 -2.94
C ALA A 51 -1.78 33.19 -2.16
N GLY A 52 -3.04 33.61 -2.26
CA GLY A 52 -3.61 34.71 -1.49
C GLY A 52 -4.22 34.30 -0.14
N GLY A 53 -4.11 33.02 0.25
CA GLY A 53 -4.66 32.49 1.51
C GLY A 53 -6.18 32.29 1.50
N GLN A 54 -6.82 32.26 0.32
CA GLN A 54 -8.25 31.96 0.19
C GLN A 54 -8.46 30.49 -0.20
N LEU A 55 -9.58 29.91 0.23
CA LEU A 55 -9.96 28.54 -0.14
C LEU A 55 -10.07 28.40 -1.66
N ALA A 56 -9.37 27.40 -2.20
CA ALA A 56 -9.36 27.04 -3.61
C ALA A 56 -9.38 25.50 -3.77
N PRO A 57 -10.44 24.82 -3.28
CA PRO A 57 -10.54 23.37 -3.32
C PRO A 57 -10.55 22.82 -4.76
N MET A 58 -10.10 21.58 -4.89
CA MET A 58 -10.23 20.77 -6.12
C MET A 58 -11.64 20.21 -6.25
N SER A 59 -12.05 19.91 -7.48
CA SER A 59 -13.22 19.05 -7.71
C SER A 59 -12.97 17.65 -7.12
N GLU A 60 -14.04 16.90 -6.84
CA GLU A 60 -13.89 15.51 -6.36
C GLU A 60 -13.13 14.64 -7.36
N ASN A 61 -13.32 14.85 -8.66
CA ASN A 61 -12.63 14.11 -9.71
C ASN A 61 -11.15 14.46 -9.77
N GLU A 62 -10.81 15.74 -9.73
CA GLU A 62 -9.43 16.21 -9.65
C GLU A 62 -8.73 15.64 -8.40
N ALA A 63 -9.37 15.72 -7.23
CA ALA A 63 -8.82 15.18 -5.98
C ALA A 63 -8.60 13.66 -6.04
N LYS A 64 -9.56 12.88 -6.58
CA LYS A 64 -9.37 11.44 -6.82
C LYS A 64 -8.20 11.18 -7.77
N ALA A 65 -8.12 11.94 -8.85
CA ALA A 65 -7.08 11.76 -9.86
C ALA A 65 -5.67 12.01 -9.30
N TYR A 66 -5.46 13.10 -8.56
CA TYR A 66 -4.19 13.40 -7.91
C TYR A 66 -3.85 12.42 -6.79
N PHE A 67 -4.83 11.98 -6.00
CA PHE A 67 -4.61 10.93 -4.99
C PHE A 67 -4.07 9.65 -5.62
N HIS A 68 -4.71 9.16 -6.69
CA HIS A 68 -4.29 7.95 -7.36
C HIS A 68 -2.97 8.14 -8.12
N LEU A 69 -2.71 9.31 -8.68
CA LEU A 69 -1.41 9.61 -9.30
C LEU A 69 -0.27 9.55 -8.26
N PHE A 70 -0.49 10.15 -7.09
CA PHE A 70 0.45 10.08 -5.97
C PHE A 70 0.73 8.63 -5.54
N VAL A 71 -0.32 7.82 -5.37
CA VAL A 71 -0.18 6.39 -5.03
C VAL A 71 0.57 5.65 -6.13
N SER A 72 0.22 5.89 -7.40
CA SER A 72 0.89 5.28 -8.55
C SER A 72 2.40 5.54 -8.53
N ILE A 73 2.80 6.81 -8.38
CA ILE A 73 4.22 7.18 -8.33
C ILE A 73 4.90 6.53 -7.12
N THR A 74 4.24 6.53 -5.95
CA THR A 74 4.79 5.91 -4.72
C THR A 74 5.03 4.40 -4.85
N TYR A 75 4.26 3.70 -5.68
CA TYR A 75 4.45 2.26 -5.94
C TYR A 75 5.30 1.97 -7.18
N PHE A 76 5.63 2.97 -7.98
CA PHE A 76 6.58 2.88 -9.10
C PHE A 76 8.02 3.17 -8.66
N THR A 77 8.22 4.15 -7.77
CA THR A 77 9.55 4.54 -7.25
C THR A 77 10.34 3.46 -6.48
N PRO A 78 9.76 2.38 -5.92
CA PRO A 78 10.52 1.25 -5.38
C PRO A 78 11.57 0.70 -6.34
N PHE A 79 11.31 0.72 -7.65
CA PHE A 79 12.28 0.28 -8.65
C PHE A 79 13.61 1.05 -8.57
N PHE A 80 13.54 2.38 -8.43
CA PHE A 80 14.74 3.22 -8.28
C PHE A 80 15.39 3.05 -6.91
N GLY A 81 14.58 2.86 -5.86
CA GLY A 81 15.07 2.57 -4.52
C GLY A 81 15.90 1.29 -4.46
N ALA A 82 15.41 0.21 -5.08
CA ALA A 82 16.12 -1.07 -5.19
C ALA A 82 17.42 -0.92 -5.99
N LEU A 83 17.39 -0.24 -7.15
CA LEU A 83 18.60 0.03 -7.94
C LEU A 83 19.66 0.80 -7.14
N LEU A 84 19.24 1.81 -6.38
CA LEU A 84 20.14 2.62 -5.57
C LEU A 84 20.75 1.80 -4.42
N ALA A 85 19.94 0.98 -3.75
CA ALA A 85 20.37 0.14 -2.64
C ALA A 85 21.28 -1.01 -3.07
N ASP A 86 20.86 -1.81 -4.04
CA ASP A 86 21.57 -3.02 -4.43
C ASP A 86 22.71 -2.74 -5.41
N GLY A 87 22.61 -1.66 -6.21
CA GLY A 87 23.61 -1.29 -7.20
C GLY A 87 24.75 -0.43 -6.66
N PHE A 88 24.47 0.53 -5.75
CA PHE A 88 25.44 1.61 -5.46
C PHE A 88 25.69 1.86 -3.97
N LEU A 89 24.63 2.14 -3.19
CA LEU A 89 24.78 2.72 -1.85
C LEU A 89 24.71 1.71 -0.71
N GLY A 90 24.14 0.53 -0.95
CA GLY A 90 23.69 -0.37 0.12
C GLY A 90 22.36 0.08 0.74
N LYS A 91 21.65 -0.86 1.37
CA LYS A 91 20.30 -0.64 1.90
C LYS A 91 20.25 0.45 2.98
N TYR A 92 21.15 0.40 3.97
CA TYR A 92 21.15 1.37 5.08
C TYR A 92 21.29 2.83 4.61
N ARG A 93 22.23 3.11 3.71
CA ARG A 93 22.46 4.49 3.21
C ARG A 93 21.28 4.97 2.35
N THR A 94 20.72 4.08 1.54
CA THR A 94 19.54 4.35 0.73
C THR A 94 18.34 4.71 1.62
N ILE A 95 18.09 3.92 2.68
CA ILE A 95 17.02 4.18 3.64
C ILE A 95 17.21 5.56 4.28
N ILE A 96 18.38 5.86 4.85
CA ILE A 96 18.60 7.17 5.50
C ILE A 96 18.43 8.34 4.52
N LEU A 97 19.03 8.25 3.33
CA LEU A 97 18.96 9.33 2.33
C LEU A 97 17.53 9.62 1.90
N LEU A 98 16.79 8.57 1.52
CA LEU A 98 15.42 8.72 1.05
C LEU A 98 14.45 9.05 2.19
N SER A 99 14.70 8.60 3.42
CA SER A 99 13.93 9.04 4.59
C SER A 99 14.09 10.53 4.89
N MET A 100 15.25 11.14 4.63
CA MET A 100 15.39 12.59 4.73
C MET A 100 14.57 13.33 3.67
N VAL A 101 14.58 12.85 2.41
CA VAL A 101 13.71 13.38 1.34
C VAL A 101 12.24 13.26 1.72
N TYR A 102 11.87 12.14 2.33
CA TYR A 102 10.53 11.89 2.83
C TYR A 102 10.11 12.90 3.91
N CYS A 103 10.99 13.20 4.87
CA CYS A 103 10.75 14.23 5.88
C CYS A 103 10.51 15.61 5.24
N LEU A 104 11.32 15.99 4.23
CA LEU A 104 11.15 17.24 3.51
C LEU A 104 9.78 17.32 2.82
N GLY A 105 9.31 16.21 2.25
CA GLY A 105 7.98 16.15 1.64
C GLY A 105 6.84 16.39 2.64
N HIS A 106 6.93 15.81 3.84
CA HIS A 106 5.94 16.08 4.89
C HIS A 106 5.98 17.53 5.38
N PHE A 107 7.17 18.10 5.60
CA PHE A 107 7.28 19.49 6.02
C PHE A 107 6.81 20.45 4.93
N SER A 108 6.98 20.11 3.64
CA SER A 108 6.38 20.86 2.54
C SER A 108 4.86 20.91 2.65
N LEU A 109 4.19 19.77 2.90
CA LEU A 109 2.73 19.73 3.09
C LEU A 109 2.26 20.49 4.34
N ALA A 110 3.08 20.51 5.39
CA ALA A 110 2.75 21.19 6.64
C ALA A 110 2.89 22.72 6.54
N LEU A 111 3.83 23.20 5.74
CA LEU A 111 4.18 24.62 5.61
C LEU A 111 3.45 25.32 4.46
N ASP A 112 3.04 24.59 3.43
CA ASP A 112 2.38 25.12 2.24
C ASP A 112 1.13 24.28 1.91
N ASP A 113 -0.05 24.84 2.22
CA ASP A 113 -1.36 24.24 1.96
C ASP A 113 -1.94 24.62 0.58
N THR A 114 -1.11 25.19 -0.30
CA THR A 114 -1.48 25.48 -1.68
C THR A 114 -1.27 24.29 -2.61
N ARG A 115 -1.74 24.42 -3.86
CA ARG A 115 -1.49 23.43 -4.92
C ARG A 115 0.01 23.16 -5.15
N SER A 116 0.88 24.17 -5.05
CA SER A 116 2.33 23.95 -5.19
C SER A 116 2.90 23.13 -4.04
N GLY A 117 2.53 23.47 -2.80
CA GLY A 117 2.95 22.74 -1.61
C GLY A 117 2.51 21.29 -1.64
N LEU A 118 1.27 21.05 -2.08
CA LEU A 118 0.73 19.72 -2.31
C LEU A 118 1.57 18.90 -3.31
N LEU A 119 1.86 19.46 -4.49
CA LEU A 119 2.58 18.75 -5.54
C LEU A 119 4.03 18.47 -5.16
N VAL A 120 4.73 19.46 -4.58
CA VAL A 120 6.11 19.30 -4.10
C VAL A 120 6.15 18.28 -2.96
N GLY A 121 5.24 18.39 -1.99
CA GLY A 121 5.14 17.48 -0.87
C GLY A 121 4.87 16.04 -1.30
N GLN A 122 3.87 15.83 -2.16
CA GLN A 122 3.56 14.51 -2.72
C GLN A 122 4.70 13.92 -3.54
N ALA A 123 5.39 14.71 -4.36
CA ALA A 123 6.54 14.24 -5.15
C ALA A 123 7.69 13.75 -4.25
N LEU A 124 8.05 14.54 -3.24
CA LEU A 124 9.11 14.18 -2.28
C LEU A 124 8.72 12.97 -1.43
N ILE A 125 7.46 12.90 -0.97
CA ILE A 125 6.95 11.73 -0.24
C ILE A 125 6.97 10.49 -1.13
N ALA A 126 6.52 10.58 -2.38
CA ALA A 126 6.48 9.43 -3.28
C ALA A 126 7.89 8.89 -3.59
N LEU A 127 8.87 9.79 -3.75
CA LEU A 127 10.29 9.41 -3.89
C LEU A 127 10.83 8.76 -2.61
N GLY A 128 10.60 9.37 -1.46
CA GLY A 128 11.08 8.89 -0.17
C GLY A 128 10.42 7.57 0.25
N ALA A 129 9.10 7.59 0.46
CA ALA A 129 8.31 6.44 0.91
C ALA A 129 8.44 5.25 -0.05
N GLY A 130 8.30 5.49 -1.36
CA GLY A 130 8.39 4.42 -2.34
C GLY A 130 9.80 3.84 -2.44
N GLY A 131 10.84 4.68 -2.47
CA GLY A 131 12.21 4.19 -2.61
C GLY A 131 12.74 3.44 -1.38
N ILE A 132 12.25 3.72 -0.16
CA ILE A 132 12.66 2.95 1.03
C ILE A 132 11.93 1.60 1.17
N LYS A 133 10.72 1.44 0.63
CA LYS A 133 9.88 0.22 0.77
C LYS A 133 10.63 -1.10 0.53
N PRO A 134 11.32 -1.30 -0.62
CA PRO A 134 12.01 -2.57 -0.87
C PRO A 134 13.24 -2.74 0.04
N CYS A 135 13.82 -1.63 0.51
CA CYS A 135 15.05 -1.63 1.28
C CYS A 135 14.83 -2.02 2.75
N VAL A 136 13.79 -1.48 3.40
CA VAL A 136 13.57 -1.67 4.84
C VAL A 136 13.22 -3.12 5.17
N SER A 137 12.31 -3.73 4.41
CA SER A 137 11.91 -5.12 4.61
C SER A 137 13.10 -6.09 4.41
N ALA A 138 13.91 -5.87 3.37
CA ALA A 138 15.12 -6.65 3.16
C ALA A 138 16.17 -6.41 4.26
N HIS A 139 16.29 -5.19 4.76
CA HIS A 139 17.22 -4.86 5.85
C HIS A 139 16.88 -5.56 7.16
N VAL A 140 15.60 -5.86 7.44
CA VAL A 140 15.19 -6.71 8.57
C VAL A 140 15.78 -8.11 8.42
N GLY A 141 15.61 -8.72 7.25
CA GLY A 141 16.12 -10.07 6.97
C GLY A 141 17.63 -10.17 7.08
N ASP A 142 18.35 -9.15 6.62
CA ASP A 142 19.82 -9.04 6.68
C ASP A 142 20.40 -9.07 8.12
N GLN A 143 19.56 -8.89 9.15
CA GLN A 143 20.01 -8.93 10.55
C GLN A 143 20.18 -10.37 11.09
N PHE A 144 19.70 -11.37 10.36
CA PHE A 144 19.70 -12.76 10.79
C PHE A 144 20.75 -13.59 10.05
N GLY A 145 21.37 -14.51 10.79
CA GLY A 145 22.25 -15.54 10.27
C GLY A 145 21.82 -16.92 10.80
N VAL A 146 22.63 -17.95 10.55
CA VAL A 146 22.30 -19.35 10.88
C VAL A 146 21.95 -19.55 12.36
N SER A 147 22.62 -18.83 13.26
CA SER A 147 22.45 -18.99 14.71
C SER A 147 21.13 -18.44 15.27
N ASN A 148 20.51 -17.45 14.62
CA ASN A 148 19.28 -16.78 15.07
C ASN A 148 18.12 -16.85 14.06
N GLN A 149 18.25 -17.59 12.95
CA GLN A 149 17.23 -17.73 11.92
C GLN A 149 15.85 -18.18 12.44
N HIS A 150 15.82 -18.92 13.56
CA HIS A 150 14.57 -19.37 14.19
C HIS A 150 13.70 -18.22 14.70
N TRP A 151 14.26 -17.02 14.93
CA TRP A 151 13.51 -15.81 15.29
C TRP A 151 12.90 -15.08 14.09
N LEU A 152 13.34 -15.37 12.86
CA LEU A 152 13.02 -14.60 11.66
C LEU A 152 11.51 -14.45 11.46
N SER A 153 10.78 -15.57 11.45
CA SER A 153 9.32 -15.60 11.28
C SER A 153 8.58 -14.78 12.35
N LYS A 154 9.03 -14.89 13.61
CA LYS A 154 8.44 -14.14 14.72
C LYS A 154 8.69 -12.63 14.59
N VAL A 155 9.87 -12.23 14.16
CA VAL A 155 10.21 -10.81 13.96
C VAL A 155 9.47 -10.21 12.76
N PHE A 156 9.33 -10.95 11.65
CA PHE A 156 8.48 -10.53 10.53
C PHE A 156 7.00 -10.41 10.95
N SER A 157 6.53 -11.26 11.86
CA SER A 157 5.17 -11.13 12.43
C SER A 157 5.01 -9.85 13.26
N TRP A 158 6.03 -9.48 14.06
CA TRP A 158 6.04 -8.20 14.78
C TRP A 158 6.11 -6.99 13.84
N PHE A 159 6.92 -7.08 12.79
CA PHE A 159 7.01 -6.06 11.74
C PHE A 159 5.65 -5.86 11.06
N TYR A 160 4.97 -6.95 10.71
CA TYR A 160 3.63 -6.90 10.14
C TYR A 160 2.60 -6.29 11.09
N LEU A 161 2.66 -6.64 12.38
CA LEU A 161 1.79 -6.06 13.39
C LEU A 161 2.06 -4.55 13.56
N SER A 162 3.32 -4.11 13.55
CA SER A 162 3.68 -2.70 13.69
C SER A 162 3.18 -1.87 12.50
N VAL A 163 3.21 -2.43 11.28
CA VAL A 163 2.66 -1.78 10.08
C VAL A 163 1.16 -1.52 10.24
N ASN A 164 0.38 -2.56 10.56
CA ASN A 164 -1.06 -2.45 10.65
C ASN A 164 -1.51 -1.62 11.85
N LEU A 165 -0.83 -1.74 13.00
CA LEU A 165 -1.12 -0.94 14.18
C LEU A 165 -0.81 0.55 13.95
N GLY A 166 0.33 0.86 13.32
CA GLY A 166 0.67 2.23 12.95
C GLY A 166 -0.36 2.85 12.00
N ALA A 167 -0.77 2.10 10.97
CA ALA A 167 -1.81 2.51 10.04
C ALA A 167 -3.16 2.75 10.73
N PHE A 168 -3.61 1.81 11.56
CA PHE A 168 -4.87 1.88 12.28
C PHE A 168 -4.96 3.13 13.16
N ILE A 169 -3.94 3.39 13.99
CA ILE A 169 -3.92 4.55 14.88
C ILE A 169 -3.86 5.84 14.05
N ALA A 170 -3.06 5.90 12.99
CA ALA A 170 -2.94 7.09 12.14
C ALA A 170 -4.25 7.44 11.44
N MET A 171 -4.97 6.45 10.91
CA MET A 171 -6.25 6.62 10.23
C MET A 171 -7.37 7.04 11.19
N LEU A 172 -7.24 6.79 12.50
CA LEU A 172 -8.16 7.33 13.50
C LEU A 172 -7.77 8.75 13.93
N TRP A 173 -6.48 8.99 14.17
CA TRP A 173 -6.03 10.20 14.85
C TRP A 173 -5.79 11.39 13.92
N VAL A 174 -5.21 11.18 12.74
CA VAL A 174 -4.86 12.29 11.82
C VAL A 174 -6.09 12.99 11.23
N PRO A 175 -7.19 12.30 10.85
CA PRO A 175 -8.43 13.00 10.47
C PRO A 175 -9.01 13.88 11.58
N TRP A 176 -8.88 13.46 12.84
CA TRP A 176 -9.31 14.26 13.99
C TRP A 176 -8.43 15.51 14.15
N LEU A 177 -7.12 15.39 13.93
CA LEU A 177 -6.22 16.55 13.90
C LEU A 177 -6.59 17.53 12.78
N LEU A 178 -6.94 17.04 11.59
CA LEU A 178 -7.37 17.90 10.47
C LEU A 178 -8.64 18.69 10.84
N LYS A 179 -9.66 18.03 11.40
CA LYS A 179 -10.91 18.68 11.82
C LYS A 179 -10.68 19.72 12.93
N THR A 180 -9.76 19.45 13.85
CA THR A 180 -9.61 20.24 15.10
C THR A 180 -8.58 21.36 14.98
N TYR A 181 -7.49 21.14 14.26
CA TYR A 181 -6.32 22.03 14.23
C TYR A 181 -5.93 22.48 12.81
N GLY A 182 -6.60 21.99 11.76
CA GLY A 182 -6.35 22.37 10.37
C GLY A 182 -5.21 21.58 9.70
N SER A 183 -4.99 21.90 8.41
CA SER A 183 -4.08 21.18 7.50
C SER A 183 -2.63 21.20 7.97
N SER A 184 -2.11 22.36 8.40
CA SER A 184 -0.72 22.51 8.81
C SER A 184 -0.34 21.54 9.94
N ILE A 185 -1.16 21.45 11.00
CA ILE A 185 -0.90 20.54 12.13
C ILE A 185 -1.14 19.08 11.72
N ALA A 186 -2.19 18.81 10.94
CA ALA A 186 -2.52 17.47 10.50
C ALA A 186 -1.44 16.85 9.59
N PHE A 187 -0.71 17.65 8.82
CA PHE A 187 0.46 17.20 8.05
C PHE A 187 1.78 17.26 8.84
N LEU A 188 1.92 18.20 9.78
CA LEU A 188 3.10 18.31 10.63
C LEU A 188 3.30 17.08 11.52
N VAL A 189 2.24 16.56 12.14
CA VAL A 189 2.34 15.40 13.05
C VAL A 189 2.91 14.16 12.36
N PRO A 190 2.40 13.73 11.17
CA PRO A 190 3.07 12.75 10.33
C PRO A 190 4.54 13.10 10.05
N GLY A 191 4.85 14.33 9.66
CA GLY A 191 6.23 14.76 9.38
C GLY A 191 7.19 14.62 10.57
N VAL A 192 6.75 14.99 11.76
CA VAL A 192 7.52 14.80 13.00
C VAL A 192 7.72 13.32 13.29
N LEU A 193 6.70 12.48 13.10
CA LEU A 193 6.82 11.03 13.28
C LEU A 193 7.73 10.38 12.23
N MET A 194 7.74 10.86 11.00
CA MET A 194 8.70 10.42 9.98
C MET A 194 10.14 10.81 10.35
N LEU A 195 10.34 12.01 10.89
CA LEU A 195 11.65 12.44 11.39
C LEU A 195 12.09 11.58 12.57
N LEU A 196 11.18 11.28 13.51
CA LEU A 196 11.44 10.37 14.62
C LEU A 196 11.76 8.96 14.13
N ALA A 197 11.03 8.44 13.13
CA ALA A 197 11.33 7.14 12.50
C ALA A 197 12.79 7.12 11.98
N THR A 198 13.17 8.16 11.25
CA THR A 198 14.53 8.32 10.70
C THR A 198 15.59 8.37 11.80
N ILE A 199 15.34 9.11 12.89
CA ILE A 199 16.25 9.20 14.04
C ILE A 199 16.36 7.85 14.76
N ILE A 200 15.25 7.15 14.98
CA ILE A 200 15.22 5.81 15.59
C ILE A 200 16.07 4.86 14.74
N PHE A 201 15.83 4.80 13.43
CA PHE A 201 16.62 3.96 12.53
C PHE A 201 18.11 4.33 12.56
N TRP A 202 18.44 5.61 12.45
CA TRP A 202 19.82 6.09 12.51
C TRP A 202 20.52 5.77 13.85
N SER A 203 19.80 5.80 14.98
CA SER A 203 20.35 5.47 16.29
C SER A 203 20.78 4.00 16.39
N GLY A 204 20.13 3.11 15.62
CA GLY A 204 20.47 1.69 15.52
C GLY A 204 21.71 1.39 14.68
N ARG A 205 22.34 2.39 14.03
CA ARG A 205 23.45 2.19 13.07
C ARG A 205 24.57 1.30 13.58
N TYR A 206 25.05 1.44 14.80
CA TYR A 206 26.14 0.58 15.30
C TYR A 206 25.67 -0.83 15.71
N ARG A 207 24.36 -1.08 15.70
CA ARG A 207 23.72 -2.34 16.04
C ARG A 207 23.38 -3.18 14.82
N PHE A 208 23.28 -2.57 13.63
CA PHE A 208 22.92 -3.24 12.39
C PHE A 208 24.08 -4.00 11.72
N ALA A 209 23.71 -5.04 10.98
CA ALA A 209 24.49 -5.57 9.87
C ALA A 209 24.23 -4.73 8.61
N HIS A 210 25.29 -4.19 8.01
CA HIS A 210 25.27 -3.39 6.79
C HIS A 210 25.80 -4.21 5.64
N ILE A 211 24.90 -4.95 5.00
CA ILE A 211 25.25 -5.75 3.84
C ILE A 211 25.67 -4.81 2.70
N PRO A 212 26.85 -5.02 2.09
CA PRO A 212 27.31 -4.22 0.96
C PRO A 212 26.42 -4.44 -0.28
N ALA A 213 26.46 -3.47 -1.20
CA ALA A 213 25.75 -3.56 -2.47
C ALA A 213 26.19 -4.81 -3.25
N ALA A 214 25.22 -5.58 -3.76
CA ALA A 214 25.47 -6.81 -4.51
C ALA A 214 25.86 -6.56 -5.99
N GLY A 215 25.70 -5.33 -6.48
CA GLY A 215 25.93 -4.95 -7.86
C GLY A 215 24.74 -5.24 -8.79
N MET A 216 24.92 -5.00 -10.09
CA MET A 216 23.83 -5.05 -11.09
C MET A 216 23.64 -6.44 -11.76
N ASN A 217 24.21 -7.51 -11.19
CA ASN A 217 24.16 -8.85 -11.79
C ASN A 217 22.73 -9.40 -11.92
N PHE A 218 21.78 -8.93 -11.11
CA PHE A 218 20.37 -9.31 -11.25
C PHE A 218 19.75 -8.81 -12.57
N VAL A 219 20.29 -7.74 -13.16
CA VAL A 219 19.78 -7.16 -14.41
C VAL A 219 20.09 -8.09 -15.58
N SER A 220 21.31 -8.64 -15.64
CA SER A 220 21.66 -9.62 -16.68
C SER A 220 20.83 -10.90 -16.55
N GLU A 221 20.53 -11.34 -15.33
CA GLU A 221 19.67 -12.50 -15.09
C GLU A 221 18.21 -12.22 -15.49
N ALA A 222 17.69 -11.04 -15.19
CA ALA A 222 16.33 -10.64 -15.56
C ALA A 222 16.14 -10.56 -17.09
N LEU A 223 17.20 -10.17 -17.81
CA LEU A 223 17.23 -10.12 -19.27
C LEU A 223 17.60 -11.46 -19.94
N SER A 224 17.88 -12.50 -19.15
CA SER A 224 18.12 -13.84 -19.68
C SER A 224 16.85 -14.41 -20.32
N GLY A 225 17.01 -15.42 -21.19
CA GLY A 225 15.88 -16.09 -21.83
C GLY A 225 14.92 -16.76 -20.85
N GLU A 226 15.41 -17.29 -19.73
CA GLU A 226 14.56 -17.84 -18.66
C GLU A 226 13.88 -16.72 -17.86
N GLY A 227 14.62 -15.66 -17.53
CA GLY A 227 14.09 -14.49 -16.83
C GLY A 227 12.94 -13.83 -17.58
N LEU A 228 13.13 -13.52 -18.86
CA LEU A 228 12.08 -12.91 -19.69
C LEU A 228 10.82 -13.80 -19.80
N ARG A 229 10.97 -15.13 -19.87
CA ARG A 229 9.83 -16.05 -19.88
C ARG A 229 9.11 -16.10 -18.52
N CYS A 230 9.84 -16.05 -17.42
CA CYS A 230 9.25 -15.95 -16.07
C CYS A 230 8.46 -14.63 -15.94
N LEU A 231 9.09 -13.51 -16.28
CA LEU A 231 8.47 -12.18 -16.21
C LEU A 231 7.25 -12.06 -17.13
N GLY A 232 7.31 -12.58 -18.36
CA GLY A 232 6.17 -12.56 -19.27
C GLY A 232 4.95 -13.31 -18.71
N ARG A 233 5.16 -14.48 -18.11
CA ARG A 233 4.08 -15.26 -17.48
C ARG A 233 3.48 -14.53 -16.27
N LEU A 234 4.32 -14.03 -15.36
CA LEU A 234 3.87 -13.32 -14.17
C LEU A 234 3.19 -11.98 -14.49
N SER A 235 3.73 -11.22 -15.46
CA SER A 235 3.08 -10.01 -15.97
C SER A 235 1.66 -10.26 -16.45
N GLY A 236 1.41 -11.41 -17.08
CA GLY A 236 0.05 -11.82 -17.48
C GLY A 236 -0.92 -11.84 -16.30
N ILE A 237 -0.50 -12.37 -15.15
CA ILE A 237 -1.30 -12.34 -13.91
C ILE A 237 -1.38 -10.92 -13.35
N TYR A 238 -0.26 -10.20 -13.32
CA TYR A 238 -0.20 -8.87 -12.73
C TYR A 238 -1.09 -7.82 -13.42
N LEU A 239 -1.39 -7.98 -14.70
CA LEU A 239 -2.36 -7.11 -15.38
C LEU A 239 -3.77 -7.24 -14.77
N PHE A 240 -4.20 -8.45 -14.39
CA PHE A 240 -5.48 -8.64 -13.69
C PHE A 240 -5.41 -8.10 -12.26
N ILE A 241 -4.28 -8.30 -11.58
CA ILE A 241 -4.04 -7.78 -10.22
C ILE A 241 -4.00 -6.25 -10.21
N ALA A 242 -3.51 -5.61 -11.27
CA ALA A 242 -3.54 -4.15 -11.39
C ALA A 242 -4.98 -3.62 -11.33
N MET A 243 -5.95 -4.29 -11.97
CA MET A 243 -7.36 -3.90 -11.86
C MET A 243 -7.91 -4.09 -10.43
N PHE A 244 -7.48 -5.14 -9.71
CA PHE A 244 -7.82 -5.26 -8.29
C PHE A 244 -7.33 -4.02 -7.50
N TRP A 245 -6.09 -3.57 -7.72
CA TRP A 245 -5.57 -2.36 -7.06
C TRP A 245 -6.27 -1.08 -7.51
N ALA A 246 -6.69 -0.99 -8.78
CA ALA A 246 -7.50 0.11 -9.29
C ALA A 246 -8.80 0.29 -8.51
N LEU A 247 -9.40 -0.80 -8.03
CA LEU A 247 -10.57 -0.79 -7.16
C LEU A 247 -10.19 -0.64 -5.69
N PHE A 248 -9.27 -1.47 -5.19
CA PHE A 248 -8.91 -1.51 -3.78
C PHE A 248 -8.52 -0.13 -3.25
N ASP A 249 -7.64 0.59 -3.93
CA ASP A 249 -7.13 1.87 -3.44
C ASP A 249 -8.16 3.01 -3.48
N GLN A 250 -9.34 2.81 -4.10
CA GLN A 250 -10.44 3.78 -4.03
C GLN A 250 -11.06 3.88 -2.64
N ASN A 251 -10.77 2.92 -1.76
CA ASN A 251 -11.14 3.02 -0.35
C ASN A 251 -10.54 4.25 0.35
N GLY A 252 -9.41 4.78 -0.15
CA GLY A 252 -8.79 6.01 0.34
C GLY A 252 -9.20 7.28 -0.41
N SER A 253 -10.10 7.18 -1.39
CA SER A 253 -10.54 8.31 -2.22
C SER A 253 -12.06 8.39 -2.36
N SER A 254 -12.65 7.76 -3.38
CA SER A 254 -14.09 7.83 -3.66
C SER A 254 -14.96 7.32 -2.51
N TRP A 255 -14.48 6.32 -1.75
CA TRP A 255 -15.19 5.83 -0.57
C TRP A 255 -15.20 6.84 0.57
N VAL A 256 -14.11 7.61 0.73
CA VAL A 256 -14.04 8.70 1.72
C VAL A 256 -15.03 9.81 1.36
N LEU A 257 -15.13 10.15 0.07
CA LEU A 257 -16.09 11.14 -0.43
C LEU A 257 -17.53 10.65 -0.26
N GLN A 258 -17.82 9.38 -0.59
CA GLN A 258 -19.14 8.78 -0.32
C GLN A 258 -19.49 8.84 1.17
N ALA A 259 -18.53 8.56 2.07
CA ALA A 259 -18.75 8.63 3.52
C ALA A 259 -19.15 10.03 4.00
N GLN A 260 -18.78 11.11 3.28
CA GLN A 260 -19.21 12.48 3.61
C GLN A 260 -20.73 12.66 3.45
N GLN A 261 -21.36 11.87 2.59
CA GLN A 261 -22.78 11.95 2.25
C GLN A 261 -23.65 10.95 3.07
N MET A 262 -23.02 10.11 3.88
CA MET A 262 -23.65 9.08 4.71
C MET A 262 -24.00 9.57 6.12
N ASP A 263 -24.87 8.84 6.82
CA ASP A 263 -25.04 9.01 8.27
C ASP A 263 -23.85 8.35 8.98
N ARG A 264 -23.03 9.19 9.62
CA ARG A 264 -21.77 8.79 10.26
C ARG A 264 -21.91 8.56 11.77
N GLN A 265 -23.13 8.54 12.31
CA GLN A 265 -23.35 8.20 13.71
C GLN A 265 -23.27 6.68 13.90
N MET A 266 -22.28 6.24 14.68
CA MET A 266 -22.12 4.84 15.03
C MET A 266 -21.98 4.73 16.55
N TRP A 267 -22.94 4.05 17.20
CA TRP A 267 -22.99 3.89 18.66
C TRP A 267 -22.91 5.22 19.44
N GLY A 268 -23.50 6.29 18.90
CA GLY A 268 -23.53 7.62 19.52
C GLY A 268 -22.26 8.46 19.33
N ILE A 269 -21.30 7.99 18.51
CA ILE A 269 -20.09 8.72 18.15
C ILE A 269 -20.13 9.04 16.65
N GLU A 270 -19.85 10.30 16.29
CA GLU A 270 -19.66 10.69 14.88
C GLU A 270 -18.29 10.20 14.40
N ILE A 271 -18.29 9.30 13.41
CA ILE A 271 -17.08 8.87 12.72
C ILE A 271 -16.75 9.90 11.63
N LEU A 272 -15.51 10.38 11.54
CA LEU A 272 -15.11 11.25 10.44
C LEU A 272 -15.00 10.45 9.13
N PRO A 273 -15.31 11.04 7.96
CA PRO A 273 -15.28 10.34 6.67
C PRO A 273 -13.97 9.56 6.43
N SER A 274 -12.81 10.15 6.71
CA SER A 274 -11.52 9.47 6.54
C SER A 274 -11.23 8.37 7.58
N GLN A 275 -11.89 8.38 8.74
CA GLN A 275 -11.64 7.38 9.80
C GLN A 275 -12.14 5.98 9.42
N ILE A 276 -13.06 5.87 8.46
CA ILE A 276 -13.54 4.57 7.98
C ILE A 276 -12.40 3.70 7.41
N GLN A 277 -11.33 4.32 6.89
CA GLN A 277 -10.14 3.63 6.39
C GLN A 277 -9.47 2.76 7.46
N ALA A 278 -9.59 3.11 8.74
CA ALA A 278 -9.05 2.33 9.85
C ALA A 278 -9.67 0.92 9.93
N ALA A 279 -10.83 0.69 9.32
CA ALA A 279 -11.42 -0.64 9.23
C ALA A 279 -10.48 -1.63 8.55
N ASN A 280 -9.78 -1.25 7.47
CA ASN A 280 -8.92 -2.16 6.72
C ASN A 280 -7.77 -2.77 7.55
N PRO A 281 -6.85 -1.99 8.17
CA PRO A 281 -5.74 -2.56 8.93
C PRO A 281 -6.22 -3.36 10.16
N LEU A 282 -7.33 -2.96 10.79
CA LEU A 282 -7.94 -3.73 11.87
C LEU A 282 -8.46 -5.08 11.35
N LEU A 283 -9.21 -5.07 10.25
CA LEU A 283 -9.73 -6.28 9.63
C LEU A 283 -8.59 -7.17 9.12
N ILE A 284 -7.49 -6.63 8.63
CA ILE A 284 -6.33 -7.43 8.24
C ILE A 284 -5.77 -8.22 9.44
N ILE A 285 -5.60 -7.58 10.59
CA ILE A 285 -5.12 -8.23 11.82
C ILE A 285 -6.07 -9.35 12.26
N LEU A 286 -7.39 -9.14 12.12
CA LEU A 286 -8.42 -10.10 12.56
C LEU A 286 -8.67 -11.23 11.56
N LEU A 287 -8.78 -10.90 10.27
CA LEU A 287 -9.18 -11.81 9.20
C LEU A 287 -8.04 -12.71 8.75
N THR A 288 -6.79 -12.24 8.71
CA THR A 288 -5.65 -13.06 8.27
C THR A 288 -5.54 -14.38 9.08
N PRO A 289 -5.47 -14.37 10.43
CA PRO A 289 -5.43 -15.63 11.18
C PRO A 289 -6.73 -16.45 11.03
N LEU A 290 -7.90 -15.80 10.92
CA LEU A 290 -9.17 -16.47 10.69
C LEU A 290 -9.19 -17.23 9.36
N PHE A 291 -8.67 -16.62 8.30
CA PHE A 291 -8.63 -17.18 6.96
C PHE A 291 -7.73 -18.41 6.91
N TYR A 292 -6.48 -18.28 7.37
CA TYR A 292 -5.52 -19.37 7.30
C TYR A 292 -5.87 -20.53 8.24
N ARG A 293 -6.40 -20.25 9.45
CA ARG A 293 -6.68 -21.29 10.45
C ARG A 293 -8.03 -21.98 10.24
N TYR A 294 -9.05 -21.26 9.77
CA TYR A 294 -10.42 -21.78 9.74
C TYR A 294 -11.03 -21.75 8.35
N LEU A 295 -11.01 -20.61 7.65
CA LEU A 295 -11.73 -20.47 6.38
C LEU A 295 -11.11 -21.30 5.25
N TYR A 296 -9.80 -21.20 5.03
CA TYR A 296 -9.11 -21.96 3.97
C TYR A 296 -9.23 -23.47 4.19
N PRO A 297 -8.97 -24.04 5.39
CA PRO A 297 -9.20 -25.47 5.61
C PRO A 297 -10.66 -25.90 5.38
N ALA A 298 -11.64 -25.05 5.72
CA ALA A 298 -13.05 -25.35 5.51
C ALA A 298 -13.43 -25.35 4.02
N LEU A 299 -13.02 -24.32 3.28
CA LEU A 299 -13.27 -24.17 1.84
C LEU A 299 -12.52 -25.23 1.01
N ALA A 300 -11.31 -25.63 1.44
CA ALA A 300 -10.51 -26.66 0.79
C ALA A 300 -11.19 -28.04 0.75
N LYS A 301 -12.21 -28.28 1.60
CA LYS A 301 -13.03 -29.49 1.56
C LYS A 301 -13.92 -29.57 0.32
N TRP A 302 -14.25 -28.42 -0.28
CA TRP A 302 -15.21 -28.31 -1.37
C TRP A 302 -14.57 -27.90 -2.70
N ILE A 303 -13.51 -27.08 -2.64
CA ILE A 303 -12.84 -26.51 -3.82
C ILE A 303 -11.32 -26.65 -3.63
N PRO A 304 -10.55 -27.08 -4.63
CA PRO A 304 -9.09 -27.09 -4.55
C PRO A 304 -8.56 -25.66 -4.41
N LEU A 305 -8.13 -25.28 -3.20
CA LEU A 305 -7.64 -23.92 -2.89
C LEU A 305 -6.15 -23.73 -3.23
N GLY A 306 -5.80 -23.89 -4.50
CA GLY A 306 -4.52 -23.42 -5.05
C GLY A 306 -4.42 -21.88 -5.07
N TYR A 307 -3.21 -21.35 -5.31
CA TYR A 307 -2.96 -19.90 -5.35
C TYR A 307 -3.88 -19.17 -6.33
N LEU A 308 -3.96 -19.65 -7.58
CA LEU A 308 -4.78 -19.02 -8.61
C LEU A 308 -6.28 -19.05 -8.30
N ASN A 309 -6.78 -20.13 -7.68
CA ASN A 309 -8.18 -20.23 -7.28
C ASN A 309 -8.53 -19.26 -6.14
N LYS A 310 -7.63 -19.10 -5.16
CA LYS A 310 -7.79 -18.08 -4.10
C LYS A 310 -7.85 -16.68 -4.70
N ILE A 311 -6.92 -16.35 -5.60
CA ILE A 311 -6.91 -15.05 -6.30
C ILE A 311 -8.25 -14.86 -7.04
N ALA A 312 -8.70 -15.84 -7.82
CA ALA A 312 -9.94 -15.75 -8.57
C ALA A 312 -11.16 -15.49 -7.65
N ILE A 313 -11.29 -16.23 -6.54
CA ILE A 313 -12.37 -16.02 -5.56
C ILE A 313 -12.28 -14.60 -4.99
N GLY A 314 -11.09 -14.14 -4.63
CA GLY A 314 -10.88 -12.79 -4.13
C GLY A 314 -11.32 -11.71 -5.13
N LEU A 315 -11.01 -11.86 -6.42
CA LEU A 315 -11.47 -10.95 -7.47
C LEU A 315 -13.02 -10.90 -7.57
N PHE A 316 -13.71 -12.03 -7.44
CA PHE A 316 -15.18 -12.06 -7.37
C PHE A 316 -15.73 -11.43 -6.10
N ILE A 317 -15.08 -11.59 -4.94
CA ILE A 317 -15.45 -10.91 -3.70
C ILE A 317 -15.29 -9.38 -3.85
N THR A 318 -14.28 -8.91 -4.58
CA THR A 318 -14.13 -7.48 -4.90
C THR A 318 -15.33 -6.95 -5.70
N VAL A 319 -15.87 -7.72 -6.65
CA VAL A 319 -17.11 -7.37 -7.36
C VAL A 319 -18.27 -7.17 -6.39
N LEU A 320 -18.44 -8.08 -5.42
CA LEU A 320 -19.51 -7.97 -4.41
C LEU A 320 -19.34 -6.75 -3.51
N SER A 321 -18.11 -6.46 -3.09
CA SER A 321 -17.79 -5.27 -2.30
C SER A 321 -18.15 -3.98 -3.05
N PHE A 322 -17.76 -3.87 -4.32
CA PHE A 322 -18.06 -2.69 -5.13
C PHE A 322 -19.53 -2.59 -5.55
N ALA A 323 -20.22 -3.70 -5.76
CA ALA A 323 -21.67 -3.71 -5.96
C ALA A 323 -22.41 -3.17 -4.72
N LEU A 324 -21.93 -3.49 -3.51
CA LEU A 324 -22.47 -2.93 -2.28
C LEU A 324 -22.26 -1.41 -2.20
N ILE A 325 -21.06 -0.91 -2.52
CA ILE A 325 -20.76 0.53 -2.58
C ILE A 325 -21.61 1.24 -3.63
N ALA A 326 -21.80 0.63 -4.80
CA ALA A 326 -22.68 1.18 -5.84
C ALA A 326 -24.14 1.23 -5.35
N GLY A 327 -24.61 0.20 -4.65
CA GLY A 327 -25.93 0.18 -4.01
C GLY A 327 -26.10 1.25 -2.93
N ILE A 328 -25.07 1.50 -2.10
CA ILE A 328 -25.05 2.62 -1.15
C ILE A 328 -25.20 3.94 -1.91
N GLN A 329 -24.43 4.13 -2.99
CA GLN A 329 -24.50 5.36 -3.78
C GLN A 329 -25.88 5.56 -4.42
N MET A 330 -26.53 4.50 -4.94
CA MET A 330 -27.89 4.61 -5.47
C MET A 330 -28.90 5.12 -4.42
N ARG A 331 -28.72 4.75 -3.15
CA ARG A 331 -29.56 5.26 -2.06
C ARG A 331 -29.25 6.73 -1.78
N ILE A 332 -27.99 7.13 -1.82
CA ILE A 332 -27.57 8.53 -1.66
C ILE A 332 -28.11 9.39 -2.79
N ASP A 333 -27.97 8.93 -4.04
CA ASP A 333 -28.48 9.61 -5.24
C ASP A 333 -30.01 9.77 -5.20
N ALA A 334 -30.72 8.84 -4.53
CA ALA A 334 -32.16 8.92 -4.27
C ALA A 334 -32.55 9.81 -3.07
N GLY A 335 -31.59 10.52 -2.46
CA GLY A 335 -31.80 11.44 -1.34
C GLY A 335 -31.82 10.82 0.06
N PHE A 336 -31.42 9.56 0.21
CA PHE A 336 -31.28 8.93 1.52
C PHE A 336 -29.87 9.14 2.09
N HIS A 337 -29.72 8.98 3.42
CA HIS A 337 -28.43 8.96 4.10
C HIS A 337 -28.19 7.59 4.76
N PRO A 338 -27.69 6.59 4.02
CA PRO A 338 -27.40 5.27 4.59
C PRO A 338 -26.38 5.38 5.73
N GLY A 339 -26.54 4.57 6.77
CA GLY A 339 -25.59 4.50 7.87
C GLY A 339 -24.22 3.96 7.43
N ILE A 340 -23.15 4.51 8.01
CA ILE A 340 -21.75 4.17 7.72
C ILE A 340 -21.42 2.68 7.92
N GLY A 341 -22.22 1.96 8.71
CA GLY A 341 -22.10 0.51 8.90
C GLY A 341 -22.18 -0.31 7.61
N TRP A 342 -22.90 0.17 6.57
CA TRP A 342 -22.90 -0.49 5.26
C TRP A 342 -21.52 -0.44 4.58
N GLN A 343 -20.79 0.65 4.79
CA GLN A 343 -19.43 0.78 4.28
C GLN A 343 -18.45 -0.10 5.05
N VAL A 344 -18.65 -0.29 6.37
CA VAL A 344 -17.89 -1.28 7.17
C VAL A 344 -18.05 -2.69 6.60
N LEU A 345 -19.26 -3.07 6.18
CA LEU A 345 -19.50 -4.34 5.50
C LEU A 345 -18.78 -4.43 4.14
N ALA A 346 -18.75 -3.33 3.37
CA ALA A 346 -17.99 -3.29 2.13
C ALA A 346 -16.48 -3.45 2.37
N TYR A 347 -15.93 -2.84 3.44
CA TYR A 347 -14.55 -3.04 3.89
C TYR A 347 -14.29 -4.49 4.31
N LEU A 348 -15.22 -5.14 5.02
CA LEU A 348 -15.10 -6.56 5.37
C LEU A 348 -14.91 -7.43 4.12
N LEU A 349 -15.72 -7.22 3.09
CA LEU A 349 -15.61 -7.92 1.81
C LEU A 349 -14.31 -7.55 1.09
N LEU A 350 -13.96 -6.27 1.02
CA LEU A 350 -12.76 -5.81 0.31
C LEU A 350 -11.47 -6.34 0.96
N THR A 351 -11.38 -6.31 2.29
CA THR A 351 -10.24 -6.86 3.03
C THR A 351 -10.19 -8.38 2.95
N SER A 352 -11.34 -9.06 2.93
CA SER A 352 -11.39 -10.51 2.65
C SER A 352 -10.80 -10.83 1.28
N ALA A 353 -11.15 -10.03 0.26
CA ALA A 353 -10.56 -10.16 -1.07
C ALA A 353 -9.05 -9.86 -1.05
N GLU A 354 -8.60 -8.83 -0.33
CA GLU A 354 -7.18 -8.49 -0.18
C GLU A 354 -6.34 -9.66 0.36
N VAL A 355 -6.83 -10.35 1.40
CA VAL A 355 -6.15 -11.54 1.96
C VAL A 355 -6.02 -12.65 0.91
N MET A 356 -7.04 -12.84 0.07
CA MET A 356 -7.06 -13.87 -0.97
C MET A 356 -6.30 -13.50 -2.25
N VAL A 357 -6.17 -12.21 -2.55
CA VAL A 357 -5.52 -11.70 -3.76
C VAL A 357 -4.09 -11.28 -3.46
N SER A 358 -3.89 -10.27 -2.61
CA SER A 358 -2.59 -9.62 -2.40
C SER A 358 -1.58 -10.56 -1.76
N ILE A 359 -1.92 -11.15 -0.61
CA ILE A 359 -1.01 -12.04 0.14
C ILE A 359 -0.69 -13.29 -0.70
N THR A 360 -1.73 -13.91 -1.26
CA THR A 360 -1.61 -15.11 -2.08
C THR A 360 -0.80 -14.86 -3.36
N CYS A 361 -0.99 -13.71 -4.03
CA CYS A 361 -0.25 -13.36 -5.25
C CYS A 361 1.22 -13.10 -4.96
N LEU A 362 1.54 -12.47 -3.83
CA LEU A 362 2.93 -12.31 -3.38
C LEU A 362 3.61 -13.66 -3.10
N GLU A 363 2.95 -14.55 -2.36
CA GLU A 363 3.43 -15.92 -2.12
C GLU A 363 3.62 -16.70 -3.43
N PHE A 364 2.65 -16.63 -4.32
CA PHE A 364 2.72 -17.26 -5.64
C PHE A 364 3.88 -16.71 -6.47
N SER A 365 4.02 -15.39 -6.55
CA SER A 365 5.11 -14.72 -7.28
C SER A 365 6.47 -15.16 -6.77
N TYR A 366 6.61 -15.29 -5.45
CA TYR A 366 7.84 -15.74 -4.81
C TYR A 366 8.22 -17.19 -5.18
N THR A 367 7.24 -18.09 -5.31
CA THR A 367 7.47 -19.50 -5.67
C THR A 367 7.70 -19.72 -7.17
N GLN A 368 7.22 -18.80 -8.02
CA GLN A 368 7.36 -18.87 -9.47
C GLN A 368 8.60 -18.14 -10.01
N ALA A 369 9.32 -17.41 -9.16
CA ALA A 369 10.50 -16.64 -9.51
C ALA A 369 11.80 -17.45 -9.29
N PRO A 370 12.75 -17.46 -10.25
CA PRO A 370 14.10 -17.96 -10.03
C PRO A 370 14.74 -17.32 -8.79
N LYS A 371 15.57 -18.08 -8.07
CA LYS A 371 16.17 -17.66 -6.78
C LYS A 371 16.82 -16.27 -6.84
N VAL A 372 17.50 -15.96 -7.95
CA VAL A 372 18.23 -14.69 -8.17
C VAL A 372 17.30 -13.52 -8.53
N MET A 373 16.09 -13.78 -9.03
CA MET A 373 15.17 -12.76 -9.54
C MET A 373 14.05 -12.37 -8.58
N LYS A 374 13.99 -12.96 -7.38
CA LYS A 374 12.88 -12.76 -6.43
C LYS A 374 12.63 -11.28 -6.13
N SER A 375 13.65 -10.50 -5.80
CA SER A 375 13.50 -9.05 -5.51
C SER A 375 12.97 -8.25 -6.71
N PHE A 376 13.38 -8.62 -7.92
CA PHE A 376 12.93 -7.96 -9.15
C PHE A 376 11.45 -8.30 -9.45
N VAL A 377 11.06 -9.56 -9.27
CA VAL A 377 9.65 -9.98 -9.40
C VAL A 377 8.75 -9.28 -8.38
N MET A 378 9.22 -9.10 -7.14
CA MET A 378 8.49 -8.34 -6.12
C MET A 378 8.34 -6.85 -6.51
N SER A 379 9.35 -6.27 -7.16
CA SER A 379 9.28 -4.91 -7.71
C SER A 379 8.27 -4.82 -8.86
N LEU A 380 8.19 -5.86 -9.70
CA LEU A 380 7.20 -5.95 -10.77
C LEU A 380 5.77 -6.08 -10.22
N TYR A 381 5.58 -6.80 -9.11
CA TYR A 381 4.29 -6.80 -8.40
C TYR A 381 3.89 -5.40 -7.92
N MET A 382 4.83 -4.62 -7.34
CA MET A 382 4.56 -3.23 -6.95
C MET A 382 4.19 -2.36 -8.15
N ALA A 383 4.77 -2.62 -9.33
CA ALA A 383 4.37 -1.95 -10.57
C ALA A 383 2.91 -2.26 -10.98
N ALA A 384 2.35 -3.41 -10.59
CA ALA A 384 0.93 -3.69 -10.79
C ALA A 384 0.04 -2.76 -9.94
N VAL A 385 0.44 -2.48 -8.69
CA VAL A 385 -0.24 -1.50 -7.82
C VAL A 385 -0.18 -0.10 -8.46
N ALA A 386 0.99 0.27 -8.99
CA ALA A 386 1.18 1.53 -9.69
C ALA A 386 0.26 1.63 -10.92
N LEU A 387 0.25 0.59 -11.77
CA LEU A 387 -0.59 0.54 -12.97
C LEU A 387 -2.09 0.65 -12.65
N GLY A 388 -2.54 -0.03 -11.61
CA GLY A 388 -3.94 0.05 -11.15
C GLY A 388 -4.34 1.47 -10.76
N ASN A 389 -3.51 2.13 -9.96
CA ASN A 389 -3.75 3.51 -9.55
C ASN A 389 -3.62 4.50 -10.72
N LEU A 390 -2.67 4.28 -11.64
CA LEU A 390 -2.57 5.08 -12.85
C LEU A 390 -3.83 4.97 -13.71
N PHE A 391 -4.40 3.76 -13.84
CA PHE A 391 -5.68 3.56 -14.51
C PHE A 391 -6.80 4.34 -13.84
N THR A 392 -6.96 4.24 -12.52
CA THR A 392 -8.00 5.00 -11.79
C THR A 392 -7.79 6.51 -11.89
N SER A 393 -6.55 6.97 -11.84
CA SER A 393 -6.20 8.39 -12.05
C SER A 393 -6.60 8.86 -13.44
N ALA A 394 -6.25 8.10 -14.49
CA ALA A 394 -6.61 8.41 -15.86
C ALA A 394 -8.13 8.43 -16.06
N VAL A 395 -8.87 7.47 -15.50
CA VAL A 395 -10.34 7.48 -15.55
C VAL A 395 -10.88 8.80 -14.95
N ASN A 396 -10.40 9.21 -13.78
CA ASN A 396 -10.91 10.43 -13.13
C ASN A 396 -10.55 11.72 -13.88
N PHE A 397 -9.39 11.79 -14.57
CA PHE A 397 -9.08 12.93 -15.46
C PHE A 397 -9.89 12.92 -16.77
N LEU A 398 -10.25 11.75 -17.29
CA LEU A 398 -10.90 11.61 -18.60
C LEU A 398 -12.43 11.67 -18.56
N ILE A 399 -13.05 11.51 -17.39
CA ILE A 399 -14.51 11.57 -17.23
C ILE A 399 -15.04 13.00 -17.12
N GLU A 400 -14.19 13.98 -16.80
CA GLU A 400 -14.56 15.40 -16.73
C GLU A 400 -14.61 15.99 -18.14
N ASN A 401 -15.76 16.54 -18.51
CA ASN A 401 -15.97 17.19 -19.80
C ASN A 401 -15.48 18.65 -19.76
N PRO A 402 -15.20 19.28 -20.93
CA PRO A 402 -14.77 20.67 -21.00
C PRO A 402 -15.77 21.68 -20.41
N ASP A 403 -17.05 21.30 -20.29
CA ASP A 403 -18.11 22.10 -19.70
C ASP A 403 -18.24 21.91 -18.18
N GLY A 404 -17.40 21.06 -17.57
CA GLY A 404 -17.39 20.75 -16.14
C GLY A 404 -18.38 19.66 -15.71
N SER A 405 -19.17 19.10 -16.63
CA SER A 405 -20.01 17.92 -16.35
C SER A 405 -19.18 16.63 -16.36
N ASN A 406 -19.62 15.56 -15.68
CA ASN A 406 -18.90 14.30 -15.73
C ASN A 406 -19.69 13.17 -16.42
N ARG A 407 -18.97 12.35 -17.17
CA ARG A 407 -19.52 11.18 -17.89
C ARG A 407 -19.91 10.04 -16.96
N LEU A 408 -19.29 9.98 -15.78
CA LEU A 408 -19.54 8.99 -14.74
C LEU A 408 -19.72 9.71 -13.40
N GLU A 409 -20.97 9.76 -12.93
CA GLU A 409 -21.34 10.42 -11.67
C GLU A 409 -22.17 9.48 -10.78
N GLY A 410 -22.12 9.72 -9.47
CA GLY A 410 -22.88 8.96 -8.48
C GLY A 410 -22.68 7.46 -8.65
N ALA A 411 -23.80 6.71 -8.64
CA ALA A 411 -23.78 5.26 -8.72
C ALA A 411 -23.16 4.72 -10.02
N SER A 412 -23.24 5.46 -11.13
CA SER A 412 -22.71 5.01 -12.42
C SER A 412 -21.18 4.86 -12.40
N TYR A 413 -20.48 5.71 -11.64
CA TYR A 413 -19.04 5.62 -11.42
C TYR A 413 -18.67 4.29 -10.73
N PHE A 414 -19.37 3.92 -9.66
CA PHE A 414 -19.10 2.67 -8.96
C PHE A 414 -19.49 1.45 -9.79
N TRP A 415 -20.61 1.50 -10.51
CA TRP A 415 -21.01 0.41 -11.41
C TRP A 415 -20.04 0.18 -12.57
N PHE A 416 -19.42 1.24 -13.09
CA PHE A 416 -18.35 1.12 -14.08
C PHE A 416 -17.18 0.28 -13.55
N PHE A 417 -16.66 0.59 -12.36
CA PHE A 417 -15.59 -0.19 -11.73
C PHE A 417 -16.04 -1.62 -11.37
N THR A 418 -17.27 -1.79 -10.88
CA THR A 418 -17.86 -3.13 -10.61
C THR A 418 -17.89 -3.98 -11.89
N GLY A 419 -18.33 -3.41 -13.01
CA GLY A 419 -18.39 -4.10 -14.30
C GLY A 419 -17.00 -4.47 -14.82
N LEU A 420 -16.04 -3.55 -14.75
CA LEU A 420 -14.64 -3.83 -15.11
C LEU A 420 -14.03 -4.95 -14.26
N MET A 421 -14.31 -4.96 -12.96
CA MET A 421 -13.85 -6.00 -12.07
C MET A 421 -14.51 -7.35 -12.39
N LEU A 422 -15.79 -7.37 -12.74
CA LEU A 422 -16.46 -8.61 -13.16
C LEU A 422 -15.83 -9.18 -14.44
N VAL A 423 -15.60 -8.34 -15.44
CA VAL A 423 -14.91 -8.75 -16.69
C VAL A 423 -13.51 -9.28 -16.37
N THR A 424 -12.79 -8.60 -15.49
CA THR A 424 -11.44 -8.99 -15.07
C THR A 424 -11.45 -10.30 -14.29
N ALA A 425 -12.40 -10.52 -13.37
CA ALA A 425 -12.53 -11.75 -12.59
C ALA A 425 -12.83 -12.95 -13.49
N VAL A 426 -13.76 -12.79 -14.45
CA VAL A 426 -14.07 -13.81 -15.45
C VAL A 426 -12.87 -14.07 -16.36
N GLY A 427 -12.22 -13.02 -16.87
CA GLY A 427 -11.03 -13.13 -17.71
C GLY A 427 -9.88 -13.84 -16.98
N PHE A 428 -9.63 -13.49 -15.73
CA PHE A 428 -8.61 -14.13 -14.89
C PHE A 428 -8.94 -15.60 -14.65
N PHE A 429 -10.20 -15.93 -14.36
CA PHE A 429 -10.63 -17.31 -14.17
C PHE A 429 -10.44 -18.19 -15.42
N LEU A 430 -10.68 -17.63 -16.61
CA LEU A 430 -10.40 -18.32 -17.87
C LEU A 430 -8.90 -18.44 -18.15
N HIS A 431 -8.14 -17.38 -17.85
CA HIS A 431 -6.69 -17.37 -18.01
C HIS A 431 -6.00 -18.37 -17.07
N SER A 432 -6.40 -18.42 -15.80
CA SER A 432 -5.79 -19.26 -14.78
C SER A 432 -5.90 -20.75 -15.07
N ARG A 433 -6.98 -21.18 -15.75
CA ARG A 433 -7.15 -22.58 -16.20
C ARG A 433 -6.12 -23.04 -17.22
N HIS A 434 -5.54 -22.10 -17.98
CA HIS A 434 -4.54 -22.38 -18.99
C HIS A 434 -3.12 -22.03 -18.50
N TYR A 435 -2.99 -21.51 -17.28
CA TYR A 435 -1.72 -21.09 -16.73
C TYR A 435 -0.88 -22.31 -16.30
N GLN A 436 0.34 -22.41 -16.83
CA GLN A 436 1.28 -23.46 -16.46
C GLN A 436 2.22 -22.97 -15.36
N GLU A 437 2.01 -23.50 -14.14
CA GLU A 437 2.86 -23.25 -12.99
C GLU A 437 4.25 -23.88 -13.20
N LYS A 438 5.30 -23.15 -12.86
CA LYS A 438 6.68 -23.65 -12.77
C LYS A 438 7.26 -23.20 -11.44
N THR A 439 7.35 -24.13 -10.50
CA THR A 439 7.82 -23.87 -9.14
C THR A 439 9.35 -23.90 -9.08
N TYR A 440 9.94 -22.89 -8.47
CA TYR A 440 11.36 -22.81 -8.17
C TYR A 440 11.56 -22.91 -6.66
N LEU A 441 11.83 -24.13 -6.16
CA LEU A 441 12.13 -24.37 -4.76
C LEU A 441 13.63 -24.17 -4.48
N GLN A 442 13.98 -23.86 -3.22
CA GLN A 442 15.37 -23.93 -2.78
C GLN A 442 15.82 -25.39 -2.73
N ASP A 443 17.10 -25.64 -3.01
CA ASP A 443 17.64 -26.99 -2.88
C ASP A 443 17.78 -27.24 -1.37
N GLU A 444 17.26 -28.35 -0.88
CA GLU A 444 17.51 -28.80 0.49
C GLU A 444 18.88 -29.49 0.49
N GLU A 445 19.81 -28.99 1.31
CA GLU A 445 21.11 -29.67 1.56
C GLU A 445 20.95 -30.90 2.47
#